data_AF-A0A382YQJ7-F1
#
_entry.id   AF-A0A382YQJ7-F1
#
_cell.length_a   1.000
_cell.length_b   1.000
_cell.length_c   1.000
_cell.angle_alpha   90.00
_cell.angle_beta   90.00
_cell.angle_gamma   90.00
#
_symmetry.space_group_name_H-M   'P 1'
#
loop_
_entity.id
_entity.type
_entity.pdbx_description
1 polymer ?
#
loop_
_entity_poly.entity_id
_entity_poly.type
_entity_poly.pdbx_seq_one_letter_code
_entity_poly.pdbx_strand_id
1 'polypeptide(L)'
;PTRINDEGDFDGDGVQNWQENMSCTFWNVSDSDGGGINDGDELSFFRNTDPCTSFVELEFFILDWDDTQNILTLNSTIGLNPNPVDWRQGQAPMAYYVSIIGERTPFRFTSIEINWLREIDTTMPSDAISVVFTNGSWCWNASVGANNDAHCDDDYIDSDGDGLADWEERMATWGYMSLINMTDSDGDGVDDLSEVQNQTDPMEPCHNLLDTDGDGLNNYFENSTGCEMIFGIPGSNLTFDTWLTLWNSADSDNGGVEDGQE
;
A
#
# COMPACT_ATOMS: atom_id res chain seq x y z
N PRO A 1 -3.03 -8.83 32.48
CA PRO A 1 -2.78 -7.50 33.09
C PRO A 1 -1.39 -7.45 33.73
N THR A 2 -0.48 -6.74 33.08
CA THR A 2 0.78 -6.29 33.69
C THR A 2 0.48 -5.29 34.82
N ARG A 3 1.46 -4.97 35.65
CA ARG A 3 1.24 -4.05 36.79
C ARG A 3 1.07 -2.63 36.26
N ILE A 4 0.32 -1.80 36.97
CA ILE A 4 0.12 -0.35 36.68
C ILE A 4 1.43 0.46 36.56
N ASN A 5 2.56 -0.07 37.04
CA ASN A 5 3.89 0.55 36.95
C ASN A 5 4.87 -0.32 36.13
N ASP A 6 4.38 -1.10 35.17
CA ASP A 6 5.26 -1.87 34.29
C ASP A 6 5.87 -0.92 33.27
N GLU A 7 7.04 -0.37 33.62
CA GLU A 7 7.86 0.43 32.72
C GLU A 7 8.52 -0.53 31.71
N GLY A 8 8.06 -0.47 30.46
CA GLY A 8 8.49 -1.34 29.38
C GLY A 8 7.60 -1.17 28.15
N ASP A 9 8.04 -1.77 27.06
CA ASP A 9 7.37 -1.87 25.76
C ASP A 9 7.68 -3.31 25.31
N PHE A 10 6.71 -4.21 25.51
CA PHE A 10 6.96 -5.65 25.44
C PHE A 10 6.87 -6.20 24.01
N ASP A 11 5.96 -5.67 23.21
CA ASP A 11 5.79 -5.95 21.78
C ASP A 11 6.62 -5.03 20.87
N GLY A 12 7.12 -3.90 21.39
CA GLY A 12 8.10 -3.07 20.71
C GLY A 12 7.49 -2.05 19.74
N ASP A 13 6.23 -1.67 19.93
CA ASP A 13 5.52 -0.71 19.08
C ASP A 13 5.75 0.76 19.45
N GLY A 14 6.48 1.02 20.55
CA GLY A 14 6.77 2.37 21.02
C GLY A 14 5.74 2.95 21.99
N VAL A 15 4.68 2.20 22.31
CA VAL A 15 3.76 2.48 23.43
C VAL A 15 4.24 1.73 24.67
N GLN A 16 4.05 2.33 25.85
CA GLN A 16 4.47 1.69 27.09
C GLN A 16 3.36 0.80 27.66
N ASN A 17 3.72 -0.37 28.20
CA ASN A 17 2.77 -1.35 28.77
C ASN A 17 1.74 -0.73 29.74
N TRP A 18 2.13 0.27 30.54
CA TRP A 18 1.22 0.93 31.48
C TRP A 18 0.26 1.90 30.80
N GLN A 19 0.68 2.54 29.69
CA GLN A 19 -0.15 3.40 28.86
C GLN A 19 -1.22 2.54 28.16
N GLU A 20 -0.82 1.39 27.63
CA GLU A 20 -1.71 0.44 26.96
C GLU A 20 -2.75 -0.18 27.89
N ASN A 21 -2.35 -0.56 29.11
CA ASN A 21 -3.29 -0.99 30.15
C ASN A 21 -4.36 0.07 30.51
N MET A 22 -4.16 1.33 30.12
CA MET A 22 -5.09 2.43 30.31
C MET A 22 -5.79 2.88 29.01
N SER A 23 -5.47 2.29 27.87
CA SER A 23 -6.13 2.50 26.57
C SER A 23 -6.82 1.22 26.09
N CYS A 24 -7.24 1.20 24.83
CA CYS A 24 -7.83 0.05 24.17
C CYS A 24 -6.76 -0.96 23.70
N THR A 25 -5.51 -0.50 23.57
CA THR A 25 -4.39 -1.24 23.01
C THR A 25 -3.86 -2.33 23.96
N PHE A 26 -3.18 -3.31 23.39
CA PHE A 26 -2.76 -4.52 24.08
C PHE A 26 -1.23 -4.58 24.20
N TRP A 27 -0.73 -4.50 25.43
CA TRP A 27 0.70 -4.60 25.80
C TRP A 27 1.54 -5.76 25.22
N ASN A 28 0.92 -6.71 24.53
CA ASN A 28 1.59 -7.87 23.96
C ASN A 28 1.23 -8.12 22.50
N VAL A 29 0.63 -7.15 21.84
CA VAL A 29 0.23 -7.17 20.43
C VAL A 29 0.53 -5.79 19.87
N SER A 30 1.56 -5.70 19.03
CA SER A 30 2.03 -4.42 18.48
C SER A 30 0.99 -3.66 17.64
N ASP A 31 -0.01 -4.36 17.12
CA ASP A 31 -1.06 -3.84 16.23
C ASP A 31 -2.38 -4.40 16.78
N SER A 32 -3.02 -3.60 17.63
CA SER A 32 -4.06 -4.05 18.54
C SER A 32 -5.42 -4.24 17.88
N ASP A 33 -5.78 -3.38 16.94
CA ASP A 33 -6.99 -3.50 16.12
C ASP A 33 -6.74 -4.22 14.79
N GLY A 34 -5.49 -4.48 14.44
CA GLY A 34 -5.13 -5.41 13.38
C GLY A 34 -5.19 -4.79 11.98
N GLY A 35 -5.20 -3.46 11.87
CA GLY A 35 -5.21 -2.71 10.63
C GLY A 35 -3.89 -2.79 9.84
N GLY A 36 -2.81 -3.22 10.49
CA GLY A 36 -1.50 -3.44 9.86
C GLY A 36 -0.48 -2.34 10.12
N ILE A 37 -0.87 -1.26 10.80
CA ILE A 37 0.05 -0.33 11.44
C ILE A 37 0.15 -0.67 12.93
N ASN A 38 1.28 -0.36 13.56
CA ASN A 38 1.45 -0.61 14.99
C ASN A 38 0.91 0.56 15.81
N ASP A 39 0.45 0.27 17.03
CA ASP A 39 -0.28 1.22 17.86
C ASP A 39 0.49 2.54 18.09
N GLY A 40 1.81 2.45 18.24
CA GLY A 40 2.66 3.63 18.47
C GLY A 40 2.84 4.49 17.23
N ASP A 41 2.91 3.88 16.04
CA ASP A 41 2.96 4.58 14.76
C ASP A 41 1.64 5.30 14.47
N GLU A 42 0.50 4.70 14.80
CA GLU A 42 -0.82 5.30 14.65
C GLU A 42 -0.99 6.53 15.54
N LEU A 43 -0.57 6.41 16.81
CA LEU A 43 -0.54 7.51 17.78
C LEU A 43 0.45 8.63 17.43
N SER A 44 1.30 8.42 16.42
CA SER A 44 2.24 9.44 15.97
C SER A 44 1.49 10.65 15.41
N PHE A 45 2.01 11.84 15.71
CA PHE A 45 1.42 13.11 15.26
C PHE A 45 1.22 13.21 13.74
N PHE A 46 2.02 12.47 12.98
CA PHE A 46 2.09 12.59 11.53
C PHE A 46 1.21 11.56 10.80
N ARG A 47 0.94 10.37 11.37
CA ARG A 47 -0.04 9.43 10.81
C ARG A 47 -1.45 9.80 11.22
N ASN A 48 -1.65 10.00 12.52
CA ASN A 48 -2.92 10.44 13.10
C ASN A 48 -4.09 9.51 12.68
N THR A 49 -3.86 8.21 12.77
CA THR A 49 -4.88 7.15 12.73
C THR A 49 -5.20 6.73 14.18
N ASP A 50 -6.23 5.92 14.39
CA ASP A 50 -6.68 5.55 15.74
C ASP A 50 -6.50 4.04 15.98
N PRO A 51 -5.60 3.61 16.89
CA PRO A 51 -5.27 2.21 17.17
C PRO A 51 -6.39 1.43 17.89
N CYS A 52 -7.58 2.02 17.89
CA CYS A 52 -8.79 1.50 18.51
C CYS A 52 -9.94 1.36 17.51
N THR A 53 -9.71 1.54 16.21
CA THR A 53 -10.79 1.73 15.24
C THR A 53 -11.50 0.42 14.93
N SER A 54 -10.76 -0.67 14.71
CA SER A 54 -11.33 -1.94 14.22
C SER A 54 -11.00 -3.20 15.03
N PHE A 55 -11.41 -3.28 16.29
CA PHE A 55 -11.31 -4.55 17.06
C PHE A 55 -12.18 -5.70 16.54
N VAL A 56 -12.97 -5.49 15.49
CA VAL A 56 -13.86 -6.50 14.94
C VAL A 56 -13.08 -7.40 13.99
N GLU A 57 -12.81 -8.61 14.44
CA GLU A 57 -12.26 -9.66 13.58
C GLU A 57 -13.36 -10.36 12.77
N LEU A 58 -13.12 -10.62 11.49
CA LEU A 58 -14.02 -11.42 10.67
C LEU A 58 -13.65 -12.90 10.76
N GLU A 59 -14.56 -13.71 11.32
CA GLU A 59 -14.40 -15.16 11.41
C GLU A 59 -15.26 -15.90 10.38
N PHE A 60 -14.63 -16.84 9.66
CA PHE A 60 -15.29 -17.69 8.67
C PHE A 60 -15.02 -19.16 8.92
N PHE A 61 -15.98 -20.02 8.59
CA PHE A 61 -15.83 -21.46 8.73
C PHE A 61 -15.25 -22.08 7.48
N ILE A 62 -14.29 -22.99 7.69
CA ILE A 62 -13.69 -23.78 6.62
C ILE A 62 -14.68 -24.86 6.19
N LEU A 63 -15.00 -24.90 4.90
CA LEU A 63 -15.86 -25.93 4.31
C LEU A 63 -15.05 -27.04 3.65
N ASP A 64 -13.95 -26.69 2.97
CA ASP A 64 -13.12 -27.63 2.23
C ASP A 64 -11.69 -27.09 2.03
N TRP A 65 -10.73 -27.99 1.89
CA TRP A 65 -9.32 -27.68 1.60
C TRP A 65 -8.81 -28.59 0.47
N ASP A 66 -8.35 -27.98 -0.62
CA ASP A 66 -7.68 -28.68 -1.72
C ASP A 66 -6.17 -28.50 -1.64
N ASP A 67 -5.49 -29.53 -1.13
CA ASP A 67 -4.03 -29.59 -0.98
C ASP A 67 -3.28 -29.62 -2.33
N THR A 68 -3.95 -30.01 -3.42
CA THR A 68 -3.31 -30.07 -4.74
C THR A 68 -3.25 -28.70 -5.42
N GLN A 69 -4.20 -27.82 -5.09
CA GLN A 69 -4.30 -26.48 -5.67
C GLN A 69 -4.04 -25.36 -4.66
N ASN A 70 -3.82 -25.69 -3.38
CA ASN A 70 -3.73 -24.74 -2.26
C ASN A 70 -4.94 -23.79 -2.22
N ILE A 71 -6.14 -24.36 -2.32
CA ILE A 71 -7.41 -23.61 -2.32
C ILE A 71 -8.18 -23.92 -1.03
N LEU A 72 -8.56 -22.86 -0.31
CA LEU A 72 -9.43 -22.94 0.86
C LEU A 72 -10.83 -22.45 0.51
N THR A 73 -11.85 -23.28 0.77
CA THR A 73 -13.25 -22.91 0.58
C THR A 73 -13.88 -22.48 1.90
N LEU A 74 -14.43 -21.27 1.92
CA LEU A 74 -15.11 -20.69 3.08
C LEU A 74 -16.62 -20.69 2.92
N ASN A 75 -17.34 -20.52 4.03
CA ASN A 75 -18.79 -20.35 4.04
C ASN A 75 -19.23 -19.00 3.43
N SER A 76 -18.41 -17.96 3.56
CA SER A 76 -18.61 -16.61 3.04
C SER A 76 -17.27 -15.90 2.93
N THR A 77 -17.20 -14.87 2.09
CA THR A 77 -16.06 -13.93 1.95
C THR A 77 -16.53 -12.48 1.97
N ILE A 78 -17.79 -12.25 2.34
CA ILE A 78 -18.36 -10.91 2.48
C ILE A 78 -17.56 -10.14 3.52
N GLY A 79 -17.10 -8.94 3.15
CA GLY A 79 -16.29 -8.10 4.03
C GLY A 79 -14.78 -8.37 3.94
N LEU A 80 -14.33 -9.20 3.00
CA LEU A 80 -12.90 -9.39 2.71
C LEU A 80 -12.47 -8.62 1.46
N ASN A 81 -11.21 -8.19 1.44
CA ASN A 81 -10.59 -7.62 0.26
C ASN A 81 -10.45 -8.71 -0.83
N PRO A 82 -11.08 -8.56 -2.01
CA PRO A 82 -10.94 -9.55 -3.08
C PRO A 82 -9.53 -9.60 -3.67
N ASN A 83 -8.79 -8.49 -3.58
CA ASN A 83 -7.41 -8.33 -4.05
C ASN A 83 -6.53 -7.92 -2.87
N PRO A 84 -6.21 -8.84 -1.94
CA PRO A 84 -5.51 -8.54 -0.70
C PRO A 84 -4.04 -8.17 -0.91
N VAL A 85 -3.50 -8.41 -2.12
CA VAL A 85 -2.09 -8.17 -2.45
C VAL A 85 -1.87 -6.68 -2.55
N ASP A 86 -1.10 -6.19 -1.60
CA ASP A 86 -0.68 -4.79 -1.52
C ASP A 86 0.83 -4.71 -1.84
N TRP A 87 1.25 -3.65 -2.53
CA TRP A 87 2.65 -3.38 -2.85
C TRP A 87 3.48 -3.07 -1.58
N ARG A 88 2.85 -2.60 -0.51
CA ARG A 88 3.45 -2.39 0.83
C ARG A 88 3.71 -3.70 1.56
N GLN A 89 2.94 -4.75 1.25
CA GLN A 89 2.93 -5.97 2.05
C GLN A 89 4.17 -6.84 1.79
N GLY A 90 5.05 -6.88 2.80
CA GLY A 90 6.21 -7.77 2.89
C GLY A 90 5.85 -9.24 3.14
N GLN A 91 6.37 -9.85 4.21
CA GLN A 91 6.09 -11.25 4.62
C GLN A 91 5.03 -11.33 5.75
N ALA A 92 4.28 -10.25 5.98
CA ALA A 92 3.27 -10.19 7.02
C ALA A 92 2.08 -11.12 6.71
N PRO A 93 1.48 -11.76 7.73
CA PRO A 93 0.31 -12.60 7.55
C PRO A 93 -0.94 -11.77 7.22
N MET A 94 -1.83 -12.33 6.39
CA MET A 94 -3.10 -11.68 6.04
C MET A 94 -4.27 -12.23 6.85
N ALA A 95 -4.15 -13.48 7.29
CA ALA A 95 -5.20 -14.18 8.01
C ALA A 95 -4.59 -15.29 8.87
N TYR A 96 -5.40 -15.85 9.77
CA TYR A 96 -4.98 -16.89 10.70
C TYR A 96 -5.93 -18.07 10.68
N TYR A 97 -5.39 -19.28 10.58
CA TYR A 97 -6.13 -20.50 10.89
C TYR A 97 -6.32 -20.60 12.39
N VAL A 98 -7.54 -20.90 12.84
CA VAL A 98 -7.87 -21.08 14.25
C VAL A 98 -8.09 -22.56 14.53
N SER A 99 -7.22 -23.11 15.39
CA SER A 99 -7.35 -24.47 15.92
C SER A 99 -8.51 -24.58 16.92
N ILE A 100 -8.98 -25.79 17.17
CA ILE A 100 -9.98 -26.10 18.21
C ILE A 100 -9.57 -25.63 19.62
N ILE A 101 -8.28 -25.47 19.89
CA ILE A 101 -7.74 -24.96 21.16
C ILE A 101 -7.52 -23.44 21.16
N GLY A 102 -7.82 -22.76 20.05
CA GLY A 102 -7.66 -21.32 19.89
C GLY A 102 -6.27 -20.86 19.44
N GLU A 103 -5.37 -21.79 19.09
CA GLU A 103 -4.06 -21.43 18.51
C GLU A 103 -4.25 -20.89 17.09
N ARG A 104 -3.52 -19.81 16.78
CA ARG A 104 -3.56 -19.10 15.50
C ARG A 104 -2.32 -19.42 14.67
N THR A 105 -2.53 -19.96 13.47
CA THR A 105 -1.44 -20.18 12.49
C THR A 105 -1.56 -19.18 11.35
N PRO A 106 -0.58 -18.29 11.14
CA PRO A 106 -0.63 -17.28 10.08
C PRO A 106 -0.60 -17.91 8.68
N PHE A 107 -1.27 -17.27 7.72
CA PHE A 107 -1.16 -17.59 6.30
C PHE A 107 -1.44 -16.36 5.42
N ARG A 108 -1.13 -16.49 4.13
CA ARG A 108 -1.38 -15.49 3.09
C ARG A 108 -2.08 -16.14 1.89
N PHE A 109 -2.72 -15.33 1.07
CA PHE A 109 -3.43 -15.77 -0.14
C PHE A 109 -3.36 -14.67 -1.21
N THR A 110 -3.43 -15.06 -2.49
CA THR A 110 -3.25 -14.10 -3.60
C THR A 110 -4.55 -13.43 -4.01
N SER A 111 -5.67 -14.14 -3.97
CA SER A 111 -6.96 -13.62 -4.44
C SER A 111 -8.14 -14.36 -3.86
N ILE A 112 -9.30 -13.71 -3.91
CA ILE A 112 -10.59 -14.30 -3.57
C ILE A 112 -11.44 -14.41 -4.83
N GLU A 113 -11.91 -15.63 -5.13
CA GLU A 113 -12.89 -15.86 -6.18
C GLU A 113 -14.13 -16.52 -5.60
N ILE A 114 -15.26 -15.80 -5.61
CA ILE A 114 -16.49 -16.24 -4.94
C ILE A 114 -16.22 -16.45 -3.45
N ASN A 115 -16.07 -17.70 -3.00
CA ASN A 115 -15.77 -18.06 -1.61
C ASN A 115 -14.48 -18.88 -1.50
N TRP A 116 -13.61 -18.79 -2.51
CA TRP A 116 -12.35 -19.52 -2.58
C TRP A 116 -11.18 -18.58 -2.37
N LEU A 117 -10.36 -18.87 -1.37
CA LEU A 117 -9.04 -18.27 -1.24
C LEU A 117 -8.06 -19.08 -2.09
N ARG A 118 -7.36 -18.42 -3.00
CA ARG A 118 -6.41 -19.06 -3.93
C ARG A 118 -4.96 -18.84 -3.52
N GLU A 119 -4.12 -19.81 -3.88
CA GLU A 119 -2.66 -19.74 -3.76
C GLU A 119 -2.21 -19.47 -2.32
N ILE A 120 -2.77 -20.24 -1.38
CA ILE A 120 -2.38 -20.10 0.01
C ILE A 120 -0.95 -20.61 0.23
N ASP A 121 -0.15 -19.84 0.96
CA ASP A 121 1.26 -20.13 1.20
C ASP A 121 1.50 -21.19 2.29
N THR A 122 0.56 -21.34 3.21
CA THR A 122 0.67 -22.18 4.39
C THR A 122 -0.38 -23.28 4.35
N THR A 123 0.08 -24.53 4.35
CA THR A 123 -0.81 -25.71 4.34
C THR A 123 -1.70 -25.72 5.57
N MET A 124 -3.00 -25.95 5.37
CA MET A 124 -3.99 -25.94 6.45
C MET A 124 -3.63 -26.98 7.55
N PRO A 125 -3.55 -26.56 8.83
CA PRO A 125 -3.39 -27.48 9.95
C PRO A 125 -4.59 -28.45 10.08
N SER A 126 -4.34 -29.69 10.46
CA SER A 126 -5.39 -30.73 10.54
C SER A 126 -6.47 -30.47 11.60
N ASP A 127 -6.20 -29.58 12.54
CA ASP A 127 -7.05 -29.18 13.67
C ASP A 127 -7.71 -27.81 13.47
N ALA A 128 -7.46 -27.14 12.34
CA ALA A 128 -8.09 -25.86 11.99
C ALA A 128 -9.56 -26.06 11.61
N ILE A 129 -10.45 -25.22 12.15
CA ILE A 129 -11.90 -25.27 11.90
C ILE A 129 -12.46 -23.96 11.34
N SER A 130 -11.81 -22.84 11.64
CA SER A 130 -12.16 -21.51 11.16
C SER A 130 -10.91 -20.72 10.77
N VAL A 131 -11.13 -19.64 10.05
CA VAL A 131 -10.12 -18.63 9.75
C VAL A 131 -10.59 -17.28 10.27
N VAL A 132 -9.63 -16.46 10.69
CA VAL A 132 -9.86 -15.12 11.20
C VAL A 132 -9.05 -14.13 10.37
N PHE A 133 -9.70 -13.01 10.02
CA PHE A 133 -9.11 -11.86 9.35
C PHE A 133 -9.14 -10.66 10.28
N THR A 134 -8.01 -9.98 10.38
CA THR A 134 -7.81 -8.82 11.25
C THR A 134 -7.71 -7.53 10.45
N ASN A 135 -7.15 -7.57 9.23
CA ASN A 135 -6.94 -6.38 8.42
C ASN A 135 -8.23 -5.84 7.78
N GLY A 136 -8.68 -4.70 8.32
CA GLY A 136 -9.85 -3.95 7.91
C GLY A 136 -9.57 -2.72 7.04
N SER A 137 -8.31 -2.36 6.83
CA SER A 137 -7.96 -1.00 6.40
C SER A 137 -8.31 -0.69 4.96
N TRP A 138 -8.49 -1.72 4.15
CA TRP A 138 -8.86 -1.60 2.74
C TRP A 138 -10.30 -1.10 2.50
N CYS A 139 -11.21 -1.26 3.49
CA CYS A 139 -12.63 -0.94 3.31
C CYS A 139 -13.05 0.41 3.89
N TRP A 140 -12.11 1.16 4.47
CA TRP A 140 -12.41 2.43 5.09
C TRP A 140 -12.69 3.52 4.06
N ASN A 141 -13.72 4.31 4.35
CA ASN A 141 -14.16 5.44 3.55
C ASN A 141 -14.08 6.73 4.36
N ALA A 142 -13.17 7.62 3.96
CA ALA A 142 -12.94 8.90 4.61
C ALA A 142 -13.93 10.01 4.21
N SER A 143 -14.86 9.75 3.28
CA SER A 143 -15.83 10.75 2.83
C SER A 143 -16.66 11.31 3.99
N VAL A 144 -16.85 12.63 4.03
CA VAL A 144 -17.61 13.29 5.10
C VAL A 144 -19.03 12.71 5.21
N GLY A 145 -19.33 12.06 6.33
CA GLY A 145 -20.61 11.43 6.60
C GLY A 145 -20.77 10.01 6.02
N ALA A 146 -19.69 9.39 5.55
CA ALA A 146 -19.67 7.96 5.26
C ALA A 146 -19.94 7.15 6.54
N ASN A 147 -20.62 6.01 6.38
CA ASN A 147 -20.78 5.04 7.44
C ASN A 147 -19.86 3.87 7.10
N ASN A 148 -18.77 3.72 7.85
CA ASN A 148 -17.86 2.58 7.74
C ASN A 148 -18.43 1.38 8.49
N ASP A 149 -18.14 0.16 8.00
CA ASP A 149 -18.39 -1.05 8.79
C ASP A 149 -17.48 -1.04 10.02
N ALA A 150 -17.88 -1.73 11.09
CA ALA A 150 -17.10 -1.80 12.33
C ALA A 150 -15.80 -2.60 12.17
N HIS A 151 -15.66 -3.38 11.09
CA HIS A 151 -14.41 -4.03 10.70
C HIS A 151 -13.52 -3.14 9.82
N CYS A 152 -13.99 -1.99 9.35
CA CYS A 152 -13.13 -1.13 8.54
C CYS A 152 -12.22 -0.28 9.43
N ASP A 153 -10.97 -0.16 9.01
CA ASP A 153 -9.91 0.48 9.79
C ASP A 153 -9.29 1.68 9.06
N ASP A 154 -8.89 2.73 9.77
CA ASP A 154 -8.49 4.02 9.19
C ASP A 154 -7.00 4.15 8.83
N ASP A 155 -6.21 3.09 9.08
CA ASP A 155 -4.76 3.02 8.87
C ASP A 155 -4.24 3.44 7.49
N TYR A 156 -4.99 3.13 6.45
CA TYR A 156 -4.61 3.37 5.06
C TYR A 156 -5.67 4.18 4.31
N ILE A 157 -6.22 5.20 4.99
CA ILE A 157 -7.01 6.23 4.29
C ILE A 157 -6.22 6.73 3.09
N ASP A 158 -6.85 6.64 1.91
CA ASP A 158 -6.36 7.11 0.62
C ASP A 158 -7.45 8.00 0.03
N SER A 159 -7.24 9.31 0.11
CA SER A 159 -8.29 10.31 -0.19
C SER A 159 -8.50 10.57 -1.68
N ASP A 160 -7.51 10.31 -2.54
CA ASP A 160 -7.61 10.48 -4.00
C ASP A 160 -7.63 9.17 -4.79
N GLY A 161 -7.24 8.06 -4.19
CA GLY A 161 -7.38 6.72 -4.73
C GLY A 161 -6.25 6.29 -5.65
N ASP A 162 -5.05 6.84 -5.51
CA ASP A 162 -3.86 6.43 -6.28
C ASP A 162 -3.15 5.18 -5.70
N GLY A 163 -3.51 4.78 -4.47
CA GLY A 163 -2.95 3.63 -3.76
C GLY A 163 -1.83 3.96 -2.75
N LEU A 164 -1.47 5.23 -2.56
CA LEU A 164 -0.71 5.74 -1.42
C LEU A 164 -1.68 6.18 -0.32
N ALA A 165 -1.37 5.87 0.94
CA ALA A 165 -2.15 6.42 2.03
C ALA A 165 -1.78 7.89 2.28
N ASP A 166 -2.75 8.69 2.71
CA ASP A 166 -2.65 10.11 3.07
C ASP A 166 -1.40 10.44 3.92
N TRP A 167 -1.06 9.55 4.86
CA TRP A 167 0.10 9.75 5.74
C TRP A 167 1.42 9.39 5.04
N GLU A 168 1.42 8.45 4.11
CA GLU A 168 2.60 8.05 3.32
C GLU A 168 3.09 9.22 2.48
N GLU A 169 2.14 9.90 1.85
CA GLU A 169 2.38 11.08 1.03
C GLU A 169 2.89 12.27 1.86
N ARG A 170 2.23 12.56 2.99
CA ARG A 170 2.61 13.68 3.88
C ARG A 170 3.95 13.48 4.59
N MET A 171 4.38 12.23 4.76
CA MET A 171 5.64 11.91 5.43
C MET A 171 6.80 11.70 4.46
N ALA A 172 6.53 11.61 3.16
CA ALA A 172 7.48 11.08 2.20
C ALA A 172 8.04 9.72 2.63
N THR A 173 7.17 8.82 3.08
CA THR A 173 7.54 7.48 3.59
C THR A 173 8.43 6.72 2.61
N TRP A 174 8.21 6.94 1.32
CA TRP A 174 8.88 6.27 0.22
C TRP A 174 9.88 7.15 -0.53
N GLY A 175 10.29 8.28 0.07
CA GLY A 175 11.36 9.15 -0.41
C GLY A 175 10.90 10.50 -0.95
N TYR A 176 9.67 10.58 -1.47
CA TYR A 176 9.10 11.78 -2.06
C TYR A 176 7.75 12.14 -1.41
N MET A 177 7.47 13.44 -1.34
CA MET A 177 6.18 13.96 -0.89
C MET A 177 5.21 13.97 -2.07
N SER A 178 3.92 13.87 -1.80
CA SER A 178 2.85 14.11 -2.78
C SER A 178 1.64 14.78 -2.12
N LEU A 179 0.61 15.06 -2.92
CA LEU A 179 -0.61 15.76 -2.52
C LEU A 179 -1.76 14.77 -2.32
N ILE A 180 -2.16 14.60 -1.05
CA ILE A 180 -3.25 13.73 -0.57
C ILE A 180 -4.63 13.81 -1.22
N ASN A 181 -4.83 14.68 -2.21
CA ASN A 181 -6.13 14.91 -2.82
C ASN A 181 -6.03 15.00 -4.34
N MET A 182 -4.93 14.51 -4.91
CA MET A 182 -4.60 14.52 -6.32
C MET A 182 -3.79 13.26 -6.64
N THR A 183 -4.40 12.33 -7.39
CA THR A 183 -3.73 11.11 -7.85
C THR A 183 -2.48 11.31 -8.72
N ASP A 184 -2.27 12.53 -9.22
CA ASP A 184 -1.15 12.97 -10.05
C ASP A 184 -0.87 14.41 -9.59
N SER A 185 0.11 14.54 -8.70
CA SER A 185 0.36 15.71 -7.88
C SER A 185 0.90 16.90 -8.67
N ASP A 186 1.73 16.64 -9.69
CA ASP A 186 2.32 17.67 -10.54
C ASP A 186 1.66 17.80 -11.93
N GLY A 187 0.80 16.86 -12.29
CA GLY A 187 -0.04 16.90 -13.48
C GLY A 187 0.68 16.49 -14.76
N ASP A 188 1.72 15.65 -14.66
CA ASP A 188 2.51 15.20 -15.81
C ASP A 188 1.93 13.99 -16.56
N GLY A 189 0.90 13.35 -15.99
CA GLY A 189 0.20 12.21 -16.55
C GLY A 189 0.62 10.85 -15.99
N VAL A 190 1.49 10.82 -14.97
CA VAL A 190 1.83 9.63 -14.18
C VAL A 190 1.22 9.78 -12.77
N ASP A 191 0.72 8.69 -12.18
CA ASP A 191 0.21 8.73 -10.81
C ASP A 191 1.34 8.66 -9.76
N ASP A 192 1.12 9.26 -8.59
CA ASP A 192 2.17 9.45 -7.58
C ASP A 192 2.74 8.10 -7.08
N LEU A 193 1.89 7.07 -6.95
CA LEU A 193 2.33 5.72 -6.62
C LEU A 193 3.29 5.14 -7.67
N SER A 194 2.94 5.25 -8.95
CA SER A 194 3.79 4.79 -10.05
C SER A 194 5.14 5.51 -10.07
N GLU A 195 5.16 6.80 -9.78
CA GLU A 195 6.40 7.57 -9.68
C GLU A 195 7.28 7.14 -8.52
N VAL A 196 6.70 7.04 -7.33
CA VAL A 196 7.40 6.55 -6.12
C VAL A 196 8.00 5.16 -6.35
N GLN A 197 7.27 4.25 -6.98
CA GLN A 197 7.75 2.90 -7.32
C GLN A 197 8.92 2.93 -8.32
N ASN A 198 8.91 3.90 -9.23
CA ASN A 198 9.98 4.13 -10.20
C ASN A 198 11.10 5.06 -9.69
N GLN A 199 11.04 5.47 -8.42
CA GLN A 199 11.98 6.38 -7.77
C GLN A 199 12.02 7.78 -8.39
N THR A 200 10.89 8.22 -8.95
CA THR A 200 10.70 9.58 -9.44
C THR A 200 9.90 10.45 -8.47
N ASP A 201 9.88 11.77 -8.67
CA ASP A 201 9.40 12.74 -7.67
C ASP A 201 8.02 13.26 -8.08
N PRO A 202 6.92 12.92 -7.37
CA PRO A 202 5.56 13.27 -7.78
C PRO A 202 5.22 14.76 -7.73
N MET A 203 6.15 15.58 -7.25
CA MET A 203 6.01 17.04 -7.26
C MET A 203 6.87 17.71 -8.35
N GLU A 204 7.59 16.95 -9.17
CA GLU A 204 8.46 17.44 -10.22
C GLU A 204 8.10 16.81 -11.58
N PRO A 205 7.31 17.51 -12.42
CA PRO A 205 6.67 16.90 -13.59
C PRO A 205 7.66 16.56 -14.72
N CYS A 206 8.90 17.02 -14.58
CA CYS A 206 9.99 16.69 -15.49
C CYS A 206 10.72 15.40 -15.07
N HIS A 207 10.51 14.93 -13.86
CA HIS A 207 11.09 13.73 -13.29
C HIS A 207 10.07 12.60 -13.37
N ASN A 208 9.85 12.06 -14.57
CA ASN A 208 9.06 10.85 -14.76
C ASN A 208 9.64 9.99 -15.91
N LEU A 209 9.09 8.79 -16.08
CA LEU A 209 9.53 7.80 -17.07
C LEU A 209 8.49 7.56 -18.19
N LEU A 210 7.49 8.42 -18.32
CA LEU A 210 6.46 8.29 -19.35
C LEU A 210 7.04 8.74 -20.70
N ASP A 211 7.49 7.78 -21.50
CA ASP A 211 8.09 7.98 -22.81
C ASP A 211 7.31 7.15 -23.85
N THR A 212 6.51 7.82 -24.69
CA THR A 212 5.56 7.14 -25.59
C THR A 212 6.19 6.66 -26.89
N ASP A 213 7.18 7.36 -27.41
CA ASP A 213 7.86 7.02 -28.66
C ASP A 213 9.20 6.29 -28.45
N GLY A 214 9.70 6.26 -27.22
CA GLY A 214 10.81 5.44 -26.78
C GLY A 214 12.18 6.02 -27.12
N ASP A 215 12.28 7.34 -27.31
CA ASP A 215 13.54 8.00 -27.66
C ASP A 215 14.41 8.41 -26.46
N GLY A 216 13.90 8.20 -25.25
CA GLY A 216 14.59 8.48 -23.99
C GLY A 216 14.29 9.85 -23.38
N LEU A 217 13.45 10.68 -24.00
CA LEU A 217 12.83 11.84 -23.37
C LEU A 217 11.44 11.45 -22.84
N ASN A 218 11.03 12.04 -21.73
CA ASN A 218 9.66 11.86 -21.26
C ASN A 218 8.70 12.85 -21.94
N ASN A 219 7.45 12.42 -22.08
CA ASN A 219 6.39 13.15 -22.74
C ASN A 219 6.21 14.58 -22.20
N TYR A 220 6.34 14.78 -20.88
CA TYR A 220 6.14 16.10 -20.26
C TYR A 220 7.29 17.05 -20.59
N PHE A 221 8.53 16.55 -20.57
CA PHE A 221 9.72 17.28 -20.96
C PHE A 221 9.61 17.81 -22.39
N GLU A 222 9.05 17.02 -23.30
CA GLU A 222 8.91 17.39 -24.72
C GLU A 222 7.73 18.32 -24.99
N ASN A 223 6.63 18.14 -24.26
CA ASN A 223 5.44 18.96 -24.41
C ASN A 223 5.55 20.32 -23.68
N SER A 224 6.55 20.49 -22.81
CA SER A 224 6.77 21.70 -22.03
C SER A 224 8.15 22.32 -22.30
N THR A 225 8.30 23.61 -22.04
CA THR A 225 9.63 24.28 -22.10
C THR A 225 10.13 24.62 -20.69
N GLY A 226 9.51 24.06 -19.65
CA GLY A 226 9.76 24.40 -18.25
C GLY A 226 10.83 23.55 -17.59
N CYS A 227 11.15 22.40 -18.18
CA CYS A 227 12.04 21.42 -17.59
C CYS A 227 13.50 21.84 -17.64
N GLU A 228 14.21 21.56 -16.55
CA GLU A 228 15.66 21.66 -16.57
C GLU A 228 16.25 20.58 -17.48
N MET A 229 17.28 20.93 -18.25
CA MET A 229 17.95 20.01 -19.15
C MET A 229 18.58 18.79 -18.45
N ILE A 230 18.72 18.83 -17.12
CA ILE A 230 19.22 17.68 -16.35
C ILE A 230 18.30 16.45 -16.48
N PHE A 231 17.01 16.66 -16.75
CA PHE A 231 16.03 15.59 -16.91
C PHE A 231 16.03 14.95 -18.30
N GLY A 232 16.36 15.71 -19.36
CA GLY A 232 16.35 15.21 -20.75
C GLY A 232 17.71 14.87 -21.36
N ILE A 233 18.83 15.39 -20.82
CA ILE A 233 20.20 15.13 -21.35
C ILE A 233 21.00 14.01 -20.60
N PRO A 234 20.47 13.09 -19.78
CA PRO A 234 21.29 11.99 -19.26
C PRO A 234 21.66 10.96 -20.37
N GLY A 235 22.50 11.34 -21.34
CA GLY A 235 22.95 10.44 -22.41
C GLY A 235 23.20 11.07 -23.79
N SER A 236 22.82 12.33 -24.01
CA SER A 236 22.98 13.02 -25.31
C SER A 236 24.44 13.03 -25.79
N ASN A 237 24.60 12.92 -27.11
CA ASN A 237 25.89 12.94 -27.79
C ASN A 237 26.30 14.34 -28.25
N LEU A 238 25.61 15.40 -27.80
CA LEU A 238 25.84 16.80 -28.18
C LEU A 238 26.01 16.95 -29.70
N THR A 239 25.03 16.43 -30.43
CA THR A 239 25.01 16.49 -31.88
C THR A 239 24.75 17.93 -32.34
N PHE A 240 24.86 18.16 -33.65
CA PHE A 240 24.53 19.46 -34.26
C PHE A 240 23.11 19.47 -34.83
N ASP A 241 22.28 18.48 -34.47
CA ASP A 241 20.94 18.32 -35.01
C ASP A 241 19.95 19.35 -34.46
N THR A 242 18.80 19.50 -35.10
CA THR A 242 17.87 20.59 -34.77
C THR A 242 16.97 20.19 -33.63
N TRP A 243 17.25 20.70 -32.43
CA TRP A 243 16.42 20.48 -31.24
C TRP A 243 14.92 20.76 -31.46
N LEU A 244 14.17 19.70 -31.73
CA LEU A 244 12.72 19.62 -31.86
C LEU A 244 12.34 18.27 -31.29
N THR A 245 11.55 18.26 -30.22
CA THR A 245 11.28 17.04 -29.44
C THR A 245 9.77 16.89 -29.27
N LEU A 246 9.14 15.97 -29.99
CA LEU A 246 7.69 15.72 -29.92
C LEU A 246 7.44 14.34 -29.33
N TRP A 247 6.75 14.29 -28.19
CA TRP A 247 6.39 13.10 -27.40
C TRP A 247 5.83 11.87 -28.11
N ASN A 248 5.49 11.99 -29.39
CA ASN A 248 4.87 10.94 -30.18
C ASN A 248 5.67 10.61 -31.45
N SER A 249 6.93 11.05 -31.54
CA SER A 249 7.81 10.91 -32.69
C SER A 249 9.28 10.90 -32.26
N ALA A 250 9.85 9.71 -32.13
CA ALA A 250 11.24 9.50 -31.70
C ALA A 250 12.36 10.26 -32.47
N ASP A 251 12.07 10.75 -33.67
CA ASP A 251 12.95 11.62 -34.47
C ASP A 251 12.03 12.68 -35.11
N SER A 252 11.83 13.78 -34.41
CA SER A 252 10.80 14.79 -34.74
C SER A 252 11.21 15.71 -35.88
N ASP A 253 12.50 15.96 -36.06
CA ASP A 253 13.04 16.79 -37.15
C ASP A 253 13.41 15.95 -38.40
N ASN A 254 13.39 14.62 -38.26
CA ASN A 254 13.70 13.62 -39.27
C ASN A 254 15.16 13.71 -39.77
N GLY A 255 16.07 14.19 -38.91
CA GLY A 255 17.52 14.38 -39.09
C GLY A 255 18.32 13.09 -38.96
N GLY A 256 17.71 12.04 -38.40
CA GLY A 256 18.30 10.71 -38.25
C GLY A 256 19.05 10.50 -36.93
N VAL A 257 18.88 11.42 -35.97
CA VAL A 257 19.23 11.27 -34.56
C VAL A 257 17.90 11.26 -33.80
N GLU A 258 17.75 10.38 -32.81
CA GLU A 258 16.56 10.37 -31.97
C GLU A 258 16.58 11.58 -31.02
N ASP A 259 15.42 12.13 -30.67
CA ASP A 259 15.31 13.42 -29.97
C ASP A 259 16.08 13.41 -28.63
N GLY A 260 16.07 12.30 -27.87
CA GLY A 260 16.86 12.12 -26.65
C GLY A 260 18.38 12.01 -26.83
N GLN A 261 18.86 11.85 -28.07
CA GLN A 261 20.28 11.74 -28.40
C GLN A 261 20.87 13.01 -29.03
N GLU A 262 20.03 13.97 -29.41
CA GLU A 262 20.44 15.25 -30.01
C GLU A 262 21.37 16.06 -29.11
#